data_AF-V5GT08-F1
#
_entry.id   AF-V5GT08-F1
#
_cell.length_a   1.000
_cell.length_b   1.000
_cell.length_c   1.000
_cell.angle_alpha   90.00
_cell.angle_beta   90.00
_cell.angle_gamma   90.00
#
_symmetry.space_group_name_H-M   'P 1'
#
loop_
_entity.id
_entity.type
_entity.pdbx_description
1 polymer ?
#
loop_
_entity_poly.entity_id
_entity_poly.type
_entity_poly.pdbx_seq_one_letter_code
_entity_poly.pdbx_strand_id
1 'polypeptide(L)'
;MSCPVPAAPAPPALKDLPKVAGDLKSELEGFKSSSLKNADTQEKIVLPSAEDVAAEKTERALIEGIEHFDTSKLKHTETQEKNPLPDKEVIEQEKGQRNLISGIENFDSTKLKHAETQEKNPLPTKEIIDQEKSA
;
A
#
# COMPACT_ATOMS: atom_id res chain seq x y z
N MET A 1 7.82 -0.63 57.08
CA MET A 1 9.21 -0.69 56.59
C MET A 1 9.26 -0.03 55.24
N SER A 2 9.55 1.27 55.20
CA SER A 2 9.58 2.05 53.96
C SER A 2 10.94 1.84 53.28
N CYS A 3 10.95 1.29 52.08
CA CYS A 3 12.14 1.16 51.26
C CYS A 3 12.66 2.56 50.89
N PRO A 4 13.93 2.90 51.11
CA PRO A 4 14.46 4.18 50.68
C PRO A 4 14.49 4.24 49.15
N VAL A 5 13.81 5.24 48.61
CA VAL A 5 13.84 5.67 47.21
C VAL A 5 15.28 6.02 46.83
N PRO A 6 15.84 5.51 45.72
CA PRO A 6 17.17 5.91 45.28
C PRO A 6 17.18 7.41 44.95
N ALA A 7 18.02 8.15 45.66
CA ALA A 7 18.23 9.57 45.41
C ALA A 7 18.75 9.76 43.98
N ALA A 8 18.05 10.57 43.20
CA ALA A 8 18.53 11.02 41.90
C ALA A 8 19.91 11.69 42.06
N PRO A 9 20.86 11.44 41.15
CA PRO A 9 22.19 12.04 41.28
C PRO A 9 22.07 13.55 41.30
N ALA A 10 22.73 14.17 42.28
CA ALA A 10 22.71 15.61 42.45
C ALA A 10 23.18 16.30 41.15
N PRO A 11 22.55 17.43 40.76
CA PRO A 11 22.98 18.18 39.58
C PRO A 11 24.46 18.55 39.73
N PRO A 12 25.27 18.45 38.65
CA PRO A 12 26.70 18.72 38.72
C PRO A 12 26.92 20.12 39.26
N ALA A 13 27.80 20.24 40.25
CA ALA A 13 28.10 21.53 40.82
C ALA A 13 28.82 22.40 39.77
N LEU A 14 28.71 23.72 39.84
CA LEU A 14 29.32 24.66 38.87
C LEU A 14 30.82 24.42 38.60
N LYS A 15 31.54 23.85 39.57
CA LYS A 15 32.96 23.49 39.48
C LYS A 15 33.24 22.26 38.60
N ASP A 16 32.23 21.42 38.39
CA ASP A 16 32.31 20.15 37.67
C ASP A 16 31.85 20.28 36.20
N LEU A 17 31.31 21.44 35.80
CA LEU A 17 31.04 21.72 34.38
C LEU A 17 32.35 22.06 33.63
N PRO A 18 32.50 21.61 32.38
CA PRO A 18 33.66 21.96 31.57
C PRO A 18 33.74 23.49 31.44
N LYS A 19 34.87 24.06 31.88
CA LYS A 19 35.11 25.49 31.76
C LYS A 19 35.31 25.81 30.29
N VAL A 20 34.51 26.76 29.78
CA VAL A 20 34.75 27.38 28.48
C VAL A 20 36.20 27.83 28.45
N ALA A 21 36.97 27.36 27.46
CA ALA A 21 38.36 27.74 27.30
C ALA A 21 38.45 29.27 27.30
N GLY A 22 39.40 29.82 28.06
CA GLY A 22 39.52 31.27 28.27
C GLY A 22 39.58 32.02 26.95
N ASP A 23 40.26 31.45 25.96
CA ASP A 23 40.39 31.99 24.61
C ASP A 23 39.04 32.12 23.89
N LEU A 24 38.17 31.10 23.99
CA LEU A 24 36.82 31.13 23.37
C LEU A 24 35.90 32.15 24.06
N LYS A 25 36.00 32.27 25.39
CA LYS A 25 35.23 33.27 26.14
C LYS A 25 35.64 34.69 25.73
N SER A 26 36.94 34.95 25.62
CA SER A 26 37.46 36.25 25.18
C SER A 26 37.12 36.56 23.72
N GLU A 27 37.13 35.56 22.83
CA GLU A 27 36.73 35.73 21.43
C GLU A 27 35.23 36.05 21.28
N LEU A 28 34.38 35.44 22.10
CA LEU A 28 32.94 35.69 22.10
C LEU A 28 32.59 37.06 22.72
N GLU A 29 33.26 37.46 23.80
CA GLU A 29 33.13 38.80 24.42
C GLU A 29 33.66 39.91 23.51
N GLY A 30 34.69 39.61 22.70
CA GLY A 30 35.26 40.50 21.70
C GLY A 30 34.60 40.42 20.32
N PHE A 31 33.60 39.55 20.14
CA PHE A 31 32.97 39.32 18.84
C PHE A 31 32.23 40.57 18.37
N LYS A 32 32.74 41.17 17.31
CA LYS A 32 32.13 42.34 16.69
C LYS A 32 31.13 41.86 15.65
N SER A 33 29.84 41.92 15.94
CA SER A 33 28.79 41.61 14.96
C SER A 33 28.88 42.46 13.69
N SER A 34 29.55 43.62 13.74
CA SER A 34 29.87 44.45 12.58
C SER A 34 30.89 43.86 11.61
N SER A 35 31.62 42.79 11.99
CA SER A 35 32.52 42.06 11.10
C SER A 35 31.79 40.99 10.27
N LEU A 36 30.52 40.71 10.59
CA LEU A 36 29.70 39.85 9.75
C LEU A 36 29.46 40.52 8.40
N LYS A 37 29.60 39.76 7.32
CA LYS A 37 29.25 40.23 5.99
C LYS A 37 27.75 40.50 5.97
N ASN A 38 27.35 41.68 5.50
CA ASN A 38 25.95 41.97 5.24
C ASN A 38 25.42 40.96 4.21
N ALA A 39 24.29 40.33 4.53
CA ALA A 39 23.55 39.52 3.59
C ALA A 39 22.46 40.40 2.95
N ASP A 40 22.50 40.56 1.63
CA ASP A 40 21.41 41.23 0.91
C ASP A 40 20.21 40.29 0.87
N THR A 41 19.13 40.66 1.56
CA THR A 41 17.87 39.92 1.54
C THR A 41 16.88 40.68 0.67
N GLN A 42 16.51 40.11 -0.48
CA GLN A 42 15.48 40.71 -1.33
C GLN A 42 14.14 40.00 -1.16
N GLU A 43 13.12 40.77 -0.77
CA GLU A 43 11.73 40.32 -0.78
C GLU A 43 11.20 40.36 -2.21
N LYS A 44 10.91 39.20 -2.80
CA LYS A 44 10.33 39.12 -4.15
C LYS A 44 8.81 39.37 -4.11
N ILE A 45 8.41 40.63 -3.95
CA ILE A 45 7.04 41.06 -4.23
C ILE A 45 6.95 41.37 -5.73
N VAL A 46 6.90 40.33 -6.57
CA VAL A 46 6.64 40.50 -8.00
C VAL A 46 5.14 40.49 -8.24
N LEU A 47 4.65 41.47 -9.00
CA LEU A 47 3.26 41.47 -9.43
C LEU A 47 3.03 40.30 -10.40
N PRO A 48 1.82 39.71 -10.42
CA PRO A 48 1.44 38.74 -11.44
C PRO A 48 1.72 39.29 -12.83
N SER A 49 2.27 38.45 -13.70
CA SER A 49 2.50 38.82 -15.09
C SER A 49 1.19 38.92 -15.87
N ALA A 50 1.23 39.56 -17.03
CA ALA A 50 0.09 39.59 -17.93
C ALA A 50 -0.33 38.19 -18.40
N GLU A 51 0.63 37.24 -18.47
CA GLU A 51 0.37 35.85 -18.80
C GLU A 51 -0.39 35.14 -17.66
N ASP A 52 0.02 35.37 -16.41
CA ASP A 52 -0.66 34.79 -15.24
C ASP A 52 -2.13 35.23 -15.16
N VAL A 53 -2.39 36.53 -15.36
CA VAL A 53 -3.75 37.08 -15.34
C VAL A 53 -4.58 36.58 -16.53
N ALA A 54 -3.95 36.42 -17.70
CA ALA A 54 -4.63 35.88 -18.88
C ALA A 54 -5.02 34.41 -18.66
N ALA A 55 -4.10 33.60 -18.12
CA ALA A 55 -4.35 32.21 -17.77
C ALA A 55 -5.49 32.09 -16.75
N GLU A 56 -5.43 32.86 -15.66
CA GLU A 56 -6.49 32.87 -14.63
C GLU A 56 -7.86 33.25 -15.21
N LYS A 57 -7.90 34.24 -16.12
CA LYS A 57 -9.16 34.62 -16.78
C LYS A 57 -9.73 33.49 -17.65
N THR A 58 -8.87 32.73 -18.34
CA THR A 58 -9.33 31.58 -19.13
C THR A 58 -9.85 30.44 -18.26
N GLU A 59 -9.15 30.14 -17.16
CA GLU A 59 -9.58 29.13 -16.19
C GLU A 59 -10.90 29.52 -15.54
N ARG A 60 -11.02 30.77 -15.10
CA ARG A 60 -12.26 31.26 -14.49
C ARG A 60 -13.44 31.20 -15.47
N ALA A 61 -13.24 31.59 -16.73
CA ALA A 61 -14.28 31.50 -17.74
C ALA A 61 -14.72 30.05 -18.01
N LEU A 62 -13.78 29.09 -17.95
CA LEU A 62 -14.09 27.67 -18.07
C LEU A 62 -14.93 27.19 -16.88
N ILE A 63 -14.52 27.53 -15.65
CA ILE A 63 -15.24 27.17 -14.42
C ILE A 63 -16.64 27.76 -14.45
N GLU A 64 -16.78 29.06 -14.71
CA GLU A 64 -18.08 29.74 -14.82
C GLU A 64 -18.98 29.07 -15.87
N GLY A 65 -18.40 28.69 -17.01
CA GLY A 65 -19.11 28.00 -18.09
C GLY A 65 -19.62 26.61 -17.71
N ILE A 66 -18.87 25.87 -16.88
CA ILE A 66 -19.28 24.55 -16.36
C ILE A 66 -20.32 24.70 -15.26
N GLU A 67 -20.11 25.63 -14.30
CA GLU A 67 -21.02 25.88 -13.18
C GLU A 67 -22.41 26.30 -13.65
N HIS A 68 -22.49 27.10 -14.70
CA HIS A 68 -23.74 27.64 -15.24
C HIS A 68 -24.16 26.93 -16.53
N PHE A 69 -23.61 25.74 -16.79
CA PHE A 69 -23.97 24.99 -17.98
C PHE A 69 -25.44 24.57 -17.94
N ASP A 70 -26.20 25.03 -18.92
CA ASP A 70 -27.61 24.69 -19.08
C ASP A 70 -27.75 23.27 -19.64
N THR A 71 -28.14 22.33 -18.77
CA THR A 71 -28.31 20.92 -19.10
C THR A 71 -29.42 20.67 -20.13
N SER A 72 -30.35 21.62 -20.34
CA SER A 72 -31.37 21.50 -21.37
C SER A 72 -30.79 21.56 -22.79
N LYS A 73 -29.55 22.05 -22.94
CA LYS A 73 -28.81 22.05 -24.21
C LYS A 73 -28.21 20.68 -24.56
N LEU A 74 -28.21 19.73 -23.63
CA LEU A 74 -27.80 18.35 -23.91
C LEU A 74 -28.82 17.71 -24.86
N LYS A 75 -28.31 17.03 -25.89
CA LYS A 75 -29.16 16.27 -26.82
C LYS A 75 -29.73 15.06 -26.07
N HIS A 76 -31.02 14.81 -26.28
CA HIS A 76 -31.63 13.58 -25.79
C HIS A 76 -30.94 12.37 -26.44
N THR A 77 -30.59 11.39 -25.62
CA THR A 77 -30.04 10.11 -26.05
C THR A 77 -30.79 9.00 -25.34
N GLU A 78 -31.25 8.01 -26.11
CA GLU A 78 -31.89 6.81 -25.56
C GLU A 78 -30.81 5.78 -25.24
N THR A 79 -30.61 5.47 -23.95
CA THR A 79 -29.66 4.45 -23.50
C THR A 79 -30.38 3.11 -23.39
N GLN A 80 -29.97 2.11 -24.17
CA GLN A 80 -30.47 0.74 -24.00
C GLN A 80 -29.58 -0.04 -23.02
N GLU A 81 -30.00 -0.09 -21.76
CA GLU A 81 -29.44 -1.00 -20.77
C GLU A 81 -30.00 -2.42 -21.01
N LYS A 82 -29.12 -3.36 -21.36
CA LYS A 82 -29.50 -4.77 -21.54
C LYS A 82 -29.27 -5.50 -20.22
N ASN A 83 -30.36 -5.94 -19.59
CA ASN A 83 -30.33 -6.91 -18.49
C ASN A 83 -31.07 -8.20 -18.93
N PRO A 84 -30.50 -8.99 -19.86
CA PRO A 84 -31.15 -10.21 -20.33
C PRO A 84 -31.22 -11.21 -19.19
N LEU A 85 -32.37 -11.86 -19.05
CA LEU A 85 -32.49 -13.02 -18.17
C LEU A 85 -31.67 -14.18 -18.74
N PRO A 86 -31.14 -15.09 -17.90
CA PRO A 86 -30.50 -16.30 -18.38
C PRO A 86 -31.47 -17.13 -19.23
N ASP A 87 -31.00 -17.64 -20.36
CA ASP A 87 -31.78 -18.53 -21.21
C ASP A 87 -31.96 -19.92 -20.57
N LYS A 88 -32.93 -20.69 -21.08
CA LYS A 88 -33.24 -22.04 -20.55
C LYS A 88 -32.02 -22.96 -20.51
N GLU A 89 -31.15 -22.88 -21.52
CA GLU A 89 -29.92 -23.68 -21.60
C GLU A 89 -28.96 -23.36 -20.44
N VAL A 90 -28.77 -22.08 -20.12
CA VAL A 90 -27.91 -21.64 -19.01
C VAL A 90 -28.48 -22.13 -17.68
N ILE A 91 -29.80 -22.06 -17.50
CA ILE A 91 -30.49 -22.54 -16.30
C ILE A 91 -30.35 -24.07 -16.17
N GLU A 92 -30.50 -24.82 -17.26
CA GLU A 92 -30.35 -26.27 -17.27
C GLU A 92 -28.90 -26.69 -16.97
N GLN A 93 -27.93 -25.98 -17.52
CA GLN A 93 -26.51 -26.19 -17.25
C GLN A 93 -26.17 -25.93 -15.77
N GLU A 94 -26.63 -24.80 -15.21
CA GLU A 94 -26.42 -24.49 -13.78
C GLU A 94 -27.09 -25.55 -12.89
N LYS A 95 -28.32 -25.97 -13.22
CA LYS A 95 -29.02 -27.02 -12.51
C LYS A 95 -28.26 -28.35 -12.57
N GLY A 96 -27.69 -28.69 -13.72
CA GLY A 96 -26.83 -29.86 -13.90
C GLY A 96 -25.60 -29.82 -13.01
N GLN A 97 -24.89 -28.69 -12.98
CA GLN A 97 -23.74 -28.50 -12.09
C GLN A 97 -24.12 -28.61 -10.61
N ARG A 98 -25.21 -27.96 -10.18
CA ARG A 98 -25.68 -28.04 -8.80
C ARG A 98 -26.02 -29.47 -8.39
N ASN A 99 -26.70 -30.21 -9.26
CA ASN A 99 -27.03 -31.62 -9.00
C ASN A 99 -25.77 -32.49 -8.88
N LEU A 100 -24.75 -32.25 -9.71
CA LEU A 100 -23.49 -32.95 -9.64
C LEU A 100 -22.76 -32.67 -8.32
N ILE A 101 -22.63 -31.39 -7.95
CA ILE A 101 -22.00 -30.97 -6.70
C ILE A 101 -22.74 -31.59 -5.51
N SER A 102 -24.06 -31.47 -5.47
CA SER A 102 -24.89 -32.06 -4.40
C SER A 102 -24.75 -33.58 -4.33
N GLY A 103 -24.67 -34.26 -5.48
CA GLY A 103 -24.46 -35.71 -5.55
C GLY A 103 -23.11 -36.14 -4.96
N ILE A 104 -22.06 -35.35 -5.16
CA ILE A 104 -20.72 -35.59 -4.58
C ILE A 104 -20.73 -35.30 -3.08
N GLU A 105 -21.27 -34.15 -2.67
CA GLU A 105 -21.33 -33.72 -1.26
C GLU A 105 -22.09 -34.72 -0.38
N ASN A 106 -23.16 -35.31 -0.91
CA ASN A 106 -24.02 -36.24 -0.18
C ASN A 106 -23.76 -37.71 -0.56
N PHE A 107 -22.62 -38.00 -1.21
CA PHE A 107 -22.30 -39.36 -1.61
C PHE A 107 -22.01 -40.25 -0.40
N ASP A 108 -22.82 -41.29 -0.24
CA ASP A 108 -22.65 -42.29 0.81
C ASP A 108 -21.60 -43.33 0.40
N SER A 109 -20.39 -43.17 0.94
CA SER A 109 -19.26 -44.07 0.68
C SER A 109 -19.50 -45.50 1.14
N THR A 110 -20.45 -45.75 2.05
CA THR A 110 -20.80 -47.12 2.49
C THR A 110 -21.51 -47.93 1.40
N LYS A 111 -22.04 -47.26 0.38
CA LYS A 111 -22.64 -47.91 -0.81
C LYS A 111 -21.60 -48.39 -1.82
N LEU A 112 -20.33 -48.06 -1.64
CA LEU A 112 -19.26 -48.60 -2.48
C LEU A 112 -19.11 -50.10 -2.22
N LYS A 113 -19.08 -50.89 -3.29
CA LYS A 113 -18.80 -52.33 -3.19
C LYS A 113 -17.35 -52.53 -2.77
N HIS A 114 -17.10 -53.54 -1.96
CA HIS A 114 -15.74 -53.95 -1.65
C HIS A 114 -14.98 -54.31 -2.94
N ALA A 115 -13.78 -53.74 -3.10
CA ALA A 115 -12.87 -54.04 -4.18
C ALA A 115 -11.56 -54.54 -3.57
N GLU A 116 -11.17 -55.77 -3.92
CA GLU A 116 -9.87 -56.31 -3.55
C GLU A 116 -8.82 -55.79 -4.53
N THR A 117 -7.90 -54.95 -4.05
CA THR A 117 -6.80 -54.41 -4.84
C THR A 117 -5.58 -55.33 -4.72
N GLN A 118 -5.13 -55.94 -5.82
CA GLN A 118 -3.85 -56.64 -5.87
C GLN A 118 -2.72 -55.65 -6.18
N GLU A 119 -2.07 -55.13 -5.15
CA GLU A 119 -0.83 -54.40 -5.29
C GLU A 119 0.31 -55.40 -5.53
N LYS A 120 0.78 -55.48 -6.78
CA LYS A 120 1.96 -56.28 -7.10
C LYS A 120 3.19 -55.52 -6.61
N ASN A 121 3.75 -55.98 -5.51
CA ASN A 121 5.07 -55.56 -5.05
C ASN A 121 6.07 -56.72 -5.21
N PRO A 122 6.32 -57.20 -6.45
CA PRO A 122 7.25 -58.29 -6.66
C PRO A 122 8.65 -57.84 -6.22
N LEU A 123 9.29 -58.64 -5.38
CA LEU A 123 10.71 -58.44 -5.12
C LEU A 123 11.47 -58.54 -6.46
N PRO A 124 12.42 -57.64 -6.73
CA PRO A 124 13.28 -57.77 -7.90
C PRO A 124 13.88 -59.17 -7.95
N THR A 125 13.85 -59.83 -9.11
CA THR A 125 14.47 -61.15 -9.25
C THR A 125 15.98 -61.03 -9.13
N LYS A 126 16.65 -62.14 -8.82
CA LYS A 126 18.10 -62.17 -8.69
C LYS A 126 18.79 -61.69 -9.97
N GLU A 127 18.24 -61.98 -11.15
CA GLU A 127 18.79 -61.47 -12.41
C GLU A 127 18.75 -59.95 -12.48
N ILE A 128 17.64 -59.33 -12.06
CA ILE A 128 17.48 -57.86 -12.06
C ILE A 128 18.46 -57.22 -11.07
N ILE A 129 18.61 -57.83 -9.88
CA ILE A 129 19.55 -57.36 -8.85
C ILE A 129 21.01 -57.45 -9.35
N ASP A 130 21.37 -58.55 -10.01
CA ASP A 130 22.73 -58.76 -10.50
C ASP A 130 23.02 -57.88 -11.73
N GLN A 131 22.02 -57.60 -12.57
CA GLN A 131 22.11 -56.65 -13.68
C GLN A 131 22.28 -55.21 -13.19
N GLU A 132 21.59 -54.81 -12.12
CA GLU A 132 21.74 -53.48 -11.52
C GLU A 132 23.07 -53.32 -10.77
N LYS A 133 23.59 -54.38 -10.16
CA LYS A 133 24.92 -54.37 -9.52
C LYS A 133 26.09 -54.34 -10.51
N SER A 134 25.85 -54.65 -11.78
CA SER A 134 26.89 -54.69 -12.82
C SER A 134 26.85 -53.49 -13.77
N ALA A 135 25.88 -52.60 -13.62
CA ALA A 135 25.84 -51.27 -14.24
C ALA A 135 26.59 -50.23 -13.40
#